data_AF-A0A0G4N6N7-F1
#
_entry.id   AF-A0A0G4N6N7-F1
#
_cell.length_a   1.000
_cell.length_b   1.000
_cell.length_c   1.000
_cell.angle_alpha   90.00
_cell.angle_beta   90.00
_cell.angle_gamma   90.00
#
_symmetry.space_group_name_H-M   'P 1'
#
loop_
_entity.id
_entity.type
_entity.pdbx_description
1 polymer ?
#
loop_
_entity_poly.entity_id
_entity_poly.type
_entity_poly.pdbx_seq_one_letter_code
_entity_poly.pdbx_strand_id
1 'polypeptide(L)'
;MHLPRLTLGLGALATITHAQQQYVLHDNYDRTNFFNEFGFFDAPDPTKGFQRYVNASEANAQSLAGFANDGVFLGVDYTTPGDNRRSVRLTSNKAFDGGVFIADIAHMPANSCGVWGAFWMFGPDWPHGGEIDIIEGVN
;
A
#
# COMPACT_ATOMS: atom_id res chain seq x y z
N MET A 1 -58.40 35.40 -45.82
CA MET A 1 -57.78 34.07 -45.59
C MET A 1 -56.47 34.28 -44.83
N HIS A 2 -56.44 33.96 -43.54
CA HIS A 2 -55.24 34.03 -42.70
C HIS A 2 -54.67 32.62 -42.55
N LEU A 3 -53.43 32.39 -43.00
CA LEU A 3 -52.70 31.16 -42.68
C LEU A 3 -51.91 31.37 -41.37
N PRO A 4 -51.99 30.46 -40.39
CA PRO A 4 -51.14 30.51 -39.22
C PRO A 4 -49.75 29.99 -39.62
N ARG A 5 -48.71 30.79 -39.35
CA ARG A 5 -47.33 30.33 -39.44
C ARG A 5 -47.03 29.51 -38.19
N LEU A 6 -46.89 28.20 -38.36
CA LEU A 6 -46.45 27.28 -37.31
C LEU A 6 -44.91 27.37 -37.22
N THR A 7 -44.40 28.06 -36.21
CA THR A 7 -42.97 28.10 -35.91
C THR A 7 -42.56 26.77 -35.26
N LEU A 8 -41.83 25.94 -36.00
CA LEU A 8 -41.20 24.73 -35.47
C LEU A 8 -39.98 25.14 -34.63
N GLY A 9 -40.11 25.09 -33.31
CA GLY A 9 -39.00 25.32 -32.39
C GLY A 9 -38.04 24.14 -32.43
N LEU A 10 -36.80 24.37 -32.88
CA LEU A 10 -35.71 23.40 -32.78
C LEU A 10 -35.29 23.29 -31.31
N GLY A 11 -35.81 22.28 -30.60
CA GLY A 11 -35.33 21.94 -29.26
C GLY A 11 -33.92 21.35 -29.36
N ALA A 12 -32.91 22.11 -28.93
CA ALA A 12 -31.55 21.60 -28.82
C ALA A 12 -31.49 20.54 -27.72
N LEU A 13 -31.27 19.28 -28.10
CA LEU A 13 -31.03 18.18 -27.17
C LEU A 13 -29.59 18.32 -26.64
N ALA A 14 -29.43 18.97 -25.48
CA ALA A 14 -28.13 19.06 -24.82
C ALA A 14 -27.75 17.68 -24.27
N THR A 15 -26.84 16.98 -24.95
CA THR A 15 -26.23 15.76 -24.42
C THR A 15 -25.31 16.12 -23.28
N ILE A 16 -25.72 15.81 -22.03
CA ILE A 16 -24.85 15.92 -20.86
C ILE A 16 -23.82 14.80 -20.95
N THR A 17 -22.63 15.09 -21.48
CA THR A 17 -21.48 14.20 -21.39
C THR A 17 -21.00 14.20 -19.94
N HIS A 18 -21.32 13.14 -19.19
CA HIS A 18 -20.71 12.93 -17.88
C HIS A 18 -19.24 12.56 -18.12
N ALA A 19 -18.31 13.43 -17.72
CA ALA A 19 -16.90 13.07 -17.66
C ALA A 19 -16.75 11.91 -16.67
N GLN A 20 -16.55 10.69 -17.18
CA GLN A 20 -16.18 9.55 -16.35
C GLN A 20 -14.74 9.77 -15.91
N GLN A 21 -14.52 10.18 -14.66
CA GLN A 21 -13.21 10.04 -14.04
C GLN A 21 -12.90 8.55 -13.94
N GLN A 22 -11.91 8.11 -14.71
CA GLN A 22 -11.40 6.74 -14.67
C GLN A 22 -10.09 6.73 -13.90
N TYR A 23 -9.92 5.73 -13.04
CA TYR A 23 -8.61 5.43 -12.48
C TYR A 23 -7.71 4.89 -13.59
N VAL A 24 -6.49 5.42 -13.65
CA VAL A 24 -5.42 4.95 -14.54
C VAL A 24 -4.27 4.43 -13.68
N LEU A 25 -3.52 3.46 -14.20
CA LEU A 25 -2.33 2.95 -13.53
C LEU A 25 -1.31 4.08 -13.39
N HIS A 26 -1.02 4.48 -12.15
CA HIS A 26 -0.03 5.50 -11.85
C HIS A 26 1.32 4.88 -11.48
N ASP A 27 1.30 3.94 -10.53
CA ASP A 27 2.47 3.18 -10.10
C ASP A 27 2.18 1.67 -10.16
N ASN A 28 3.21 0.91 -10.54
CA ASN A 28 3.24 -0.53 -10.44
C ASN A 28 4.49 -0.93 -9.67
N TYR A 29 4.32 -1.63 -8.55
CA TYR A 29 5.41 -2.13 -7.72
C TYR A 29 5.49 -3.64 -7.84
N ASP A 30 6.59 -4.13 -8.41
CA ASP A 30 6.83 -5.55 -8.62
C ASP A 30 8.30 -5.90 -8.36
N ARG A 31 8.69 -7.14 -8.68
CA ARG A 31 10.05 -7.63 -8.42
C ARG A 31 11.16 -6.82 -9.08
N THR A 32 10.85 -6.04 -10.12
CA THR A 32 11.83 -5.26 -10.87
C THR A 32 12.21 -3.96 -10.17
N ASN A 33 11.33 -3.42 -9.31
CA ASN A 33 11.52 -2.09 -8.71
C ASN A 33 11.23 -2.00 -7.20
N PHE A 34 10.56 -2.99 -6.58
CA PHE A 34 10.05 -2.87 -5.22
C PHE A 34 11.09 -2.39 -4.20
N PHE A 35 12.27 -3.01 -4.15
CA PHE A 35 13.31 -2.61 -3.18
C PHE A 35 14.04 -1.30 -3.51
N ASN A 36 13.81 -0.71 -4.69
CA ASN A 36 14.28 0.64 -5.02
C ASN A 36 13.25 1.70 -4.66
N GLU A 37 11.97 1.32 -4.58
CA GLU A 37 10.84 2.22 -4.35
C GLU A 37 10.38 2.26 -2.88
N PHE A 38 10.96 1.41 -2.02
CA PHE A 38 10.64 1.32 -0.60
C PHE A 38 11.91 1.42 0.25
N GLY A 39 11.86 2.26 1.29
CA GLY A 39 12.90 2.39 2.30
C GLY A 39 12.69 1.42 3.47
N PHE A 40 13.79 0.87 3.99
CA PHE A 40 13.77 0.04 5.20
C PHE A 40 13.87 0.92 6.44
N PHE A 41 12.86 0.84 7.30
CA PHE A 41 12.90 1.43 8.64
C PHE A 41 13.72 0.54 9.56
N ASP A 42 14.72 1.09 10.25
CA ASP A 42 15.63 0.35 11.14
C ASP A 42 15.78 0.99 12.53
N ALA A 43 14.83 1.86 12.89
CA ALA A 43 14.76 2.50 14.20
C ALA A 43 13.90 1.67 15.20
N PRO A 44 13.90 2.03 16.50
CA PRO A 44 13.02 1.38 17.48
C PRO A 44 11.55 1.46 17.07
N ASP A 45 10.82 0.37 17.34
CA ASP A 45 9.42 0.27 16.98
C ASP A 45 8.56 1.32 17.70
N PRO A 46 7.84 2.19 16.97
CA PRO A 46 6.96 3.19 17.58
C PRO A 46 5.86 2.58 18.47
N THR A 47 5.39 1.37 18.16
CA THR A 47 4.37 0.66 18.96
C THR A 47 4.97 -0.14 20.12
N LYS A 48 6.30 -0.07 20.30
CA LYS A 48 7.06 -0.69 21.41
C LYS A 48 6.96 -2.22 21.44
N GLY A 49 6.88 -2.85 20.27
CA GLY A 49 6.98 -4.30 20.12
C GLY A 49 8.37 -4.85 20.48
N PHE A 50 8.45 -6.17 20.51
CA PHE A 50 9.65 -6.91 20.95
C PHE A 50 10.60 -7.31 19.80
N GLN A 51 10.35 -6.79 18.61
CA GLN A 51 11.12 -7.05 17.39
C GLN A 51 12.23 -6.01 17.17
N ARG A 52 13.23 -6.38 16.37
CA ARG A 52 14.21 -5.46 15.80
C ARG A 52 13.95 -5.27 14.31
N TYR A 53 13.64 -4.05 13.89
CA TYR A 53 13.70 -3.74 12.47
C TYR A 53 15.14 -3.58 12.00
N VAL A 54 15.46 -4.14 10.84
CA VAL A 54 16.81 -4.13 10.27
C VAL A 54 16.85 -3.44 8.92
N ASN A 55 17.99 -2.84 8.57
CA ASN A 55 18.18 -2.21 7.27
C ASN A 55 18.25 -3.22 6.11
N ALA A 56 18.21 -2.72 4.88
CA ALA A 56 18.19 -3.53 3.66
C ALA A 56 19.38 -4.50 3.54
N SER A 57 20.59 -4.07 3.94
CA SER A 57 21.80 -4.89 3.87
C SER A 57 21.71 -6.11 4.78
N GLU A 58 21.31 -5.88 6.03
CA GLU A 58 21.12 -6.96 7.00
C GLU A 58 19.91 -7.84 6.62
N ALA A 59 18.79 -7.26 6.18
CA ALA A 59 17.63 -8.01 5.73
C ALA A 59 17.98 -8.98 4.59
N ASN A 60 18.77 -8.53 3.61
CA ASN A 60 19.24 -9.39 2.52
C ASN A 60 20.21 -10.47 3.03
N ALA A 61 21.19 -10.10 3.87
CA ALA A 61 22.16 -11.04 4.42
C ALA A 61 21.52 -12.13 5.29
N GLN A 62 20.42 -11.80 5.97
CA GLN A 62 19.68 -12.70 6.85
C GLN A 62 18.45 -13.33 6.16
N SER A 63 18.29 -13.14 4.84
CA SER A 63 17.15 -13.68 4.06
C SER A 63 15.77 -13.27 4.59
N LEU A 64 15.67 -12.06 5.16
CA LEU A 64 14.41 -11.47 5.65
C LEU A 64 13.68 -10.67 4.58
N ALA A 65 14.37 -10.24 3.53
CA ALA A 65 13.78 -9.59 2.38
C ALA A 65 14.46 -10.05 1.09
N GLY A 66 13.67 -10.29 0.04
CA GLY A 66 14.18 -10.74 -1.26
C GLY A 66 13.05 -11.14 -2.20
N PHE A 67 13.28 -12.19 -2.99
CA PHE A 67 12.30 -12.71 -3.94
C PHE A 67 12.08 -14.22 -3.73
N ALA A 68 10.81 -14.65 -3.74
CA ALA A 68 10.44 -16.05 -3.63
C ALA A 68 9.12 -16.30 -4.37
N ASN A 69 8.96 -17.47 -5.00
CA ASN A 69 7.72 -17.90 -5.68
C ASN A 69 7.14 -16.83 -6.62
N ASP A 70 7.99 -16.24 -7.42
CA ASP A 70 7.65 -15.13 -8.32
C ASP A 70 7.06 -13.86 -7.71
N GLY A 71 7.17 -13.69 -6.39
CA GLY A 71 6.81 -12.49 -5.66
C GLY A 71 7.97 -11.82 -4.91
N VAL A 72 7.67 -10.65 -4.35
CA VAL A 72 8.48 -10.03 -3.30
C VAL A 72 8.27 -10.81 -2.01
N PHE A 73 9.37 -11.11 -1.31
CA PHE A 73 9.35 -11.76 -0.02
C PHE A 73 9.77 -10.79 1.07
N LEU A 74 8.95 -10.66 2.11
CA LEU A 74 9.23 -9.95 3.35
C LEU A 74 8.92 -10.90 4.51
N GLY A 75 9.87 -11.10 5.41
CA GLY A 75 9.78 -12.09 6.47
C GLY A 75 10.44 -11.65 7.77
N VAL A 76 10.50 -12.60 8.70
CA VAL A 76 11.07 -12.44 10.02
C VAL A 76 12.08 -13.55 10.27
N ASP A 77 13.00 -13.34 11.21
CA ASP A 77 13.85 -14.43 11.66
C ASP A 77 12.99 -15.49 12.36
N TYR A 78 13.08 -16.74 11.91
CA TYR A 78 12.39 -17.90 12.49
C TYR A 78 13.35 -18.99 12.98
N THR A 79 14.66 -18.72 12.98
CA THR A 79 15.71 -19.71 13.29
C THR A 79 16.45 -19.41 14.59
N THR A 80 16.63 -18.13 14.94
CA THR A 80 17.33 -17.73 16.16
C THR A 80 16.38 -17.76 17.36
N PRO A 81 16.64 -18.55 18.41
CA PRO A 81 15.90 -18.47 19.66
C PRO A 81 16.34 -17.25 20.47
N GLY A 82 15.43 -16.69 21.26
CA GLY A 82 15.70 -15.60 22.19
C GLY A 82 15.07 -14.27 21.79
N ASP A 83 15.57 -13.22 22.42
CA ASP A 83 14.96 -11.89 22.40
C ASP A 83 15.23 -11.13 21.09
N ASN A 84 14.41 -10.12 20.83
CA ASN A 84 14.63 -9.13 19.77
C ASN A 84 14.61 -9.70 18.34
N ARG A 85 13.56 -10.48 18.03
CA ARG A 85 13.36 -11.14 16.73
C ARG A 85 13.51 -10.14 15.60
N ARG A 86 14.43 -10.41 14.65
CA ARG A 86 14.63 -9.53 13.50
C ARG A 86 13.43 -9.59 12.57
N SER A 87 13.00 -8.42 12.11
CA SER A 87 11.89 -8.22 11.18
C SER A 87 12.23 -7.07 10.23
N VAL A 88 11.36 -6.82 9.25
CA VAL A 88 11.47 -5.71 8.31
C VAL A 88 10.21 -4.84 8.38
N ARG A 89 10.40 -3.53 8.28
CA ARG A 89 9.33 -2.55 8.05
C ARG A 89 9.74 -1.70 6.87
N LEU A 90 8.89 -1.66 5.86
CA LEU A 90 9.16 -0.93 4.63
C LEU A 90 8.13 0.19 4.47
N THR A 91 8.60 1.34 4.01
CA THR A 91 7.77 2.51 3.70
C THR A 91 8.05 2.93 2.26
N SER A 92 7.02 3.19 1.45
CA SER A 92 7.21 3.68 0.09
C SER A 92 7.96 5.01 0.10
N ASN A 93 8.85 5.21 -0.87
CA ASN A 93 9.55 6.48 -1.07
C ASN A 93 8.59 7.59 -1.53
N LYS A 94 7.52 7.20 -2.24
CA LYS A 94 6.43 8.09 -2.65
C LYS A 94 5.34 8.15 -1.59
N ALA A 95 4.74 9.33 -1.45
CA ALA A 95 3.50 9.55 -0.74
C ALA A 95 2.37 9.80 -1.75
N PHE A 96 1.13 9.52 -1.33
CA PHE A 96 -0.06 9.66 -2.16
C PHE A 96 -1.13 10.45 -1.39
N ASP A 97 -1.83 11.35 -2.07
CA ASP A 97 -2.92 12.15 -1.52
C ASP A 97 -4.32 11.61 -1.90
N GLY A 98 -4.37 10.61 -2.78
CA GLY A 98 -5.56 9.89 -3.17
C GLY A 98 -5.26 8.80 -4.20
N GLY A 99 -6.18 7.84 -4.36
CA GLY A 99 -6.03 6.77 -5.34
C GLY A 99 -6.79 5.51 -4.96
N VAL A 100 -6.67 4.49 -5.82
CA VAL A 100 -7.06 3.12 -5.53
C VAL A 100 -5.77 2.31 -5.39
N PHE A 101 -5.58 1.71 -4.22
CA PHE A 101 -4.41 0.91 -3.90
C PHE A 101 -4.81 -0.56 -3.96
N ILE A 102 -4.08 -1.34 -4.76
CA ILE A 102 -4.32 -2.77 -4.93
C ILE A 102 -3.01 -3.48 -4.60
N ALA A 103 -3.09 -4.40 -3.63
CA ALA A 103 -2.01 -5.32 -3.31
C ALA A 103 -2.50 -6.74 -3.55
N ASP A 104 -1.87 -7.44 -4.49
CA ASP A 104 -2.06 -8.88 -4.68
C ASP A 104 -1.06 -9.63 -3.80
N ILE A 105 -1.55 -10.25 -2.72
CA ILE A 105 -0.76 -10.84 -1.66
C ILE A 105 -1.04 -12.34 -1.59
N ALA A 106 -0.11 -13.14 -2.10
CA ALA A 106 -0.22 -14.60 -2.09
C ALA A 106 -0.08 -15.23 -0.69
N HIS A 107 0.63 -14.57 0.22
CA HIS A 107 0.82 -15.00 1.60
C HIS A 107 1.10 -13.79 2.51
N MET A 108 0.58 -13.82 3.73
CA MET A 108 0.80 -12.80 4.77
C MET A 108 1.24 -13.47 6.07
N PRO A 109 1.82 -12.75 7.05
CA PRO A 109 2.16 -13.31 8.35
C PRO A 109 0.98 -14.08 8.95
N ALA A 110 1.23 -15.28 9.44
CA ALA A 110 0.18 -16.13 10.00
C ALA A 110 -0.38 -15.53 11.29
N ASN A 111 -1.65 -15.83 11.57
CA ASN A 111 -2.21 -15.66 12.90
C ASN A 111 -1.46 -16.61 13.87
N SER A 112 -0.57 -16.04 14.67
CA SER A 112 0.31 -16.76 15.57
C SER A 112 0.61 -15.89 16.78
N CYS A 113 0.77 -16.51 17.95
CA CYS A 113 1.08 -15.81 19.19
C CYS A 113 2.30 -14.90 19.04
N GLY A 114 2.16 -13.65 19.47
CA GLY A 114 3.19 -12.63 19.44
C GLY A 114 3.41 -11.96 18.09
N VAL A 115 2.65 -12.35 17.04
CA VAL A 115 2.72 -11.70 15.73
C VAL A 115 1.71 -10.56 15.66
N TRP A 116 2.18 -9.40 15.19
CA TRP A 116 1.36 -8.28 14.74
C TRP A 116 1.81 -7.94 13.31
N GLY A 117 1.03 -8.36 12.31
CA GLY A 117 1.30 -8.06 10.91
C GLY A 117 0.42 -6.91 10.41
N ALA A 118 0.99 -6.00 9.63
CA ALA A 118 0.27 -4.84 9.10
C ALA A 118 0.67 -4.49 7.65
N PHE A 119 -0.32 -4.13 6.83
CA PHE A 119 -0.19 -3.40 5.57
C PHE A 119 -1.12 -2.19 5.66
N TRP A 120 -0.54 -1.00 5.67
CA TRP A 120 -1.22 0.21 6.13
C TRP A 120 -0.63 1.45 5.44
N MET A 121 -1.32 2.57 5.59
CA MET A 121 -0.92 3.88 5.08
C MET A 121 -0.92 4.90 6.21
N PHE A 122 -0.01 5.88 6.15
CA PHE A 122 0.01 7.00 7.08
C PHE A 122 0.40 8.30 6.40
N GLY A 123 -0.13 9.41 6.92
CA GLY A 123 0.23 10.76 6.48
C GLY A 123 1.41 11.35 7.25
N PRO A 124 1.95 12.49 6.78
CA PRO A 124 2.96 13.25 7.52
C PRO A 124 2.41 13.75 8.86
N ASP A 125 3.30 14.12 9.78
CA ASP A 125 2.94 14.65 11.11
C ASP A 125 1.96 13.75 11.89
N TRP A 126 2.22 12.44 11.87
CA TRP A 126 1.42 11.45 12.58
C TRP A 126 1.17 11.85 14.05
N PRO A 127 -0.07 11.75 14.56
CA PRO A 127 -1.25 11.15 13.93
C PRO A 127 -2.10 12.13 13.11
N HIS A 128 -1.71 13.39 12.96
CA HIS A 128 -2.56 14.43 12.36
C HIS A 128 -2.75 14.27 10.85
N GLY A 129 -1.80 13.63 10.15
CA GLY A 129 -1.94 13.27 8.74
C GLY A 129 -2.85 12.06 8.48
N GLY A 130 -3.36 11.42 9.53
CA GLY A 130 -4.20 10.23 9.44
C GLY A 130 -3.43 8.93 9.23
N GLU A 131 -4.15 7.83 9.39
CA GLU A 131 -3.69 6.45 9.29
C GLU A 131 -4.83 5.58 8.76
N ILE A 132 -4.51 4.63 7.90
CA ILE A 132 -5.47 3.66 7.33
C ILE A 132 -4.83 2.27 7.38
N ASP A 133 -5.34 1.42 8.26
CA ASP A 133 -4.94 0.02 8.39
C ASP A 133 -5.76 -0.85 7.44
N ILE A 134 -5.15 -1.30 6.34
CA ILE A 134 -5.83 -2.06 5.28
C ILE A 134 -5.88 -3.54 5.64
N ILE A 135 -4.75 -4.07 6.10
CA ILE A 135 -4.63 -5.42 6.68
C ILE A 135 -3.90 -5.26 8.00
N GLU A 136 -4.52 -5.64 9.09
CA GLU A 136 -3.90 -5.62 10.41
C GLU A 136 -4.50 -6.72 11.29
N GLY A 137 -3.68 -7.35 12.11
CA GLY A 137 -4.14 -8.32 13.09
C GLY A 137 -3.06 -8.68 14.11
N VAL A 138 -3.53 -9.09 15.29
CA VAL A 138 -2.69 -9.56 16.40
C VAL A 138 -3.20 -10.90 16.92
N ASN A 139 -2.26 -11.79 17.27
CA ASN A 139 -2.50 -13.10 17.91
C ASN A 139 -3.70 -13.85 17.31
#